data_AF-A0A933VQA2-F1
#
_entry.id   AF-A0A933VQA2-F1
#
_cell.length_a   1.000
_cell.length_b   1.000
_cell.length_c   1.000
_cell.angle_alpha   90.00
_cell.angle_beta   90.00
_cell.angle_gamma   90.00
#
_symmetry.space_group_name_H-M   'P 1'
#
loop_
_entity.id
_entity.type
_entity.pdbx_description
1 polymer ?
#
loop_
_entity_poly.entity_id
_entity_poly.type
_entity_poly.pdbx_seq_one_letter_code
_entity_poly.pdbx_strand_id
1 'polypeptide(L)'
;MKSRPDLRLVARLTAIALGAASVTTIAQLVDGSPSPLGADADQVVALYDMNESAGSTVLVDSGPNHLNGSSGPNNTKGVTFDGATGHRFKDRSPTALPAEPERLDTVPENDILDPGTADFAFSVRYRTTKQFGNIVQKGQNTTIGGYYKLELPFGEPHC
;
A
#
# COMPACT_ATOMS: atom_id res chain seq x y z
N MET A 1 -39.62 1.74 -46.06
CA MET A 1 -39.90 3.02 -46.75
C MET A 1 -40.01 4.13 -45.71
N LYS A 2 -38.90 4.82 -45.40
CA LYS A 2 -38.91 6.16 -44.78
C LYS A 2 -37.57 6.86 -45.06
N SER A 3 -37.65 7.81 -45.99
CA SER A 3 -36.76 8.95 -46.31
C SER A 3 -36.32 9.70 -45.05
N ARG A 4 -35.17 10.37 -44.90
CA ARG A 4 -33.93 10.63 -45.67
C ARG A 4 -32.90 11.18 -44.65
N PRO A 5 -31.59 11.13 -44.95
CA PRO A 5 -30.52 11.81 -44.20
C PRO A 5 -30.30 13.24 -44.73
N ASP A 6 -29.80 14.14 -43.89
CA ASP A 6 -29.04 15.32 -44.31
C ASP A 6 -28.39 15.98 -43.08
N LEU A 7 -27.05 16.02 -43.02
CA LEU A 7 -26.40 17.33 -43.15
C LEU A 7 -24.97 17.16 -43.67
N ARG A 8 -24.79 17.81 -44.83
CA ARG A 8 -23.56 18.02 -45.59
C ARG A 8 -22.64 18.97 -44.80
N LEU A 9 -21.32 18.82 -44.94
CA LEU A 9 -20.54 19.80 -45.71
C LEU A 9 -19.15 19.27 -46.07
N VAL A 10 -18.80 19.55 -47.31
CA VAL A 10 -17.62 19.19 -48.09
C VAL A 10 -16.47 20.15 -47.76
N ALA A 11 -15.23 19.67 -47.72
CA ALA A 11 -14.09 20.41 -48.28
C ALA A 11 -12.87 19.50 -48.47
N ARG A 12 -12.63 19.08 -49.73
CA ARG A 12 -11.29 18.70 -50.18
C ARG A 12 -10.50 19.98 -50.39
N LEU A 13 -9.28 20.06 -49.85
CA LEU A 13 -8.31 21.09 -50.21
C LEU A 13 -7.02 20.42 -50.68
N THR A 14 -6.76 20.62 -51.97
CA THR A 14 -5.53 20.27 -52.68
C THR A 14 -4.40 21.19 -52.22
N ALA A 15 -3.20 20.63 -52.02
CA ALA A 15 -2.00 21.33 -51.58
C ALA A 15 -1.43 22.28 -52.66
N ILE A 16 -0.92 23.45 -52.26
CA ILE A 16 0.13 24.20 -52.98
C ILE A 16 1.09 24.89 -52.00
N ALA A 17 2.36 24.47 -52.11
CA ALA A 17 3.66 25.17 -52.03
C ALA A 17 4.16 25.96 -50.78
N LEU A 18 5.36 25.53 -50.39
CA LEU A 18 6.58 26.24 -49.96
C LEU A 18 6.50 27.37 -48.90
N GLY A 19 7.19 27.11 -47.78
CA GLY A 19 8.12 28.08 -47.20
C GLY A 19 7.71 28.74 -45.89
N ALA A 20 8.02 28.09 -44.77
CA ALA A 20 8.58 28.68 -43.54
C ALA A 20 8.75 27.57 -42.51
N ALA A 21 9.97 27.40 -41.98
CA ALA A 21 10.23 26.48 -40.88
C ALA A 21 9.58 27.03 -39.60
N SER A 22 8.41 26.53 -39.24
CA SER A 22 7.76 26.82 -37.96
C SER A 22 8.28 25.85 -36.90
N VAL A 23 9.15 26.32 -36.02
CA VAL A 23 9.51 25.63 -34.78
C VAL A 23 8.23 25.48 -33.96
N THR A 24 7.70 24.27 -33.87
CA THR A 24 6.53 23.98 -33.02
C THR A 24 7.06 23.58 -31.64
N THR A 25 7.02 24.52 -30.70
CA THR A 25 7.31 24.23 -29.29
C THR A 25 6.18 23.36 -28.74
N ILE A 26 6.48 22.12 -28.39
CA ILE A 26 5.53 21.24 -27.68
C ILE A 26 5.54 21.71 -26.22
N ALA A 27 4.49 22.40 -25.79
CA ALA A 27 4.29 22.68 -24.37
C ALA A 27 3.90 21.36 -23.67
N GLN A 28 4.86 20.73 -22.99
CA GLN A 28 4.58 19.62 -22.10
C GLN A 28 3.82 20.18 -20.88
N LEU A 29 2.54 19.83 -20.75
CA LEU A 29 1.80 19.97 -19.50
C LEU A 29 2.42 19.00 -18.50
N VAL A 30 3.37 19.49 -17.72
CA VAL A 30 3.84 18.81 -16.52
C VAL A 30 2.74 19.01 -15.49
N ASP A 31 1.93 17.97 -15.25
CA ASP A 31 1.00 17.94 -14.13
C ASP A 31 1.84 17.93 -12.85
N GLY A 32 2.13 19.14 -12.35
CA GLY A 32 2.89 19.38 -11.13
C GLY A 32 2.05 19.09 -9.89
N SER A 33 1.42 17.92 -9.83
CA SER A 33 0.91 17.41 -8.57
C SER A 33 2.13 17.26 -7.65
N PRO A 34 2.21 17.97 -6.52
CA PRO A 34 3.26 17.68 -5.56
C PRO A 34 3.07 16.22 -5.14
N SER A 35 4.00 15.36 -5.54
CA SER A 35 4.19 14.11 -4.81
C SER A 35 4.27 14.50 -3.34
N PRO A 36 3.54 13.85 -2.42
CA PRO A 36 3.81 14.05 -1.02
C PRO A 36 5.33 13.87 -0.86
N LEU A 37 6.00 14.85 -0.28
CA LEU A 37 7.35 14.69 0.21
C LEU A 37 7.24 13.59 1.28
N GLY A 38 7.31 12.34 0.84
CA GLY A 38 7.59 11.24 1.73
C GLY A 38 8.93 11.59 2.35
N ALA A 39 9.00 11.62 3.67
CA ALA A 39 10.28 11.42 4.30
C ALA A 39 10.75 10.04 3.82
N ASP A 40 11.58 10.02 2.78
CA ASP A 40 12.27 8.81 2.37
C ASP A 40 13.11 8.40 3.57
N ALA A 41 12.85 7.20 4.09
CA ALA A 41 13.68 6.67 5.15
C ALA A 41 15.10 6.54 4.60
N ASP A 42 16.09 7.11 5.29
CA ASP A 42 17.50 6.99 4.93
C ASP A 42 17.92 5.50 4.83
N GLN A 43 17.20 4.63 5.56
CA GLN A 43 17.36 3.19 5.53
C GLN A 43 16.01 2.47 5.65
N VAL A 44 15.73 1.58 4.70
CA VAL A 44 14.63 0.60 4.83
C VAL A 44 15.13 -0.59 5.64
N VAL A 45 14.54 -0.83 6.82
CA VAL A 45 14.89 -1.97 7.67
C VAL A 45 14.18 -3.25 7.21
N ALA A 46 12.89 -3.15 6.85
CA ALA A 46 12.10 -4.26 6.35
C ALA A 46 11.04 -3.73 5.38
N LEU A 47 10.67 -4.55 4.39
CA LEU A 47 9.62 -4.29 3.43
C LEU A 47 8.78 -5.54 3.24
N TYR A 48 7.52 -5.49 3.68
CA TYR A 48 6.57 -6.57 3.53
C TYR A 48 5.54 -6.20 2.48
N ASP A 49 5.69 -6.72 1.26
CA ASP A 49 4.75 -6.47 0.16
C ASP A 49 3.38 -7.15 0.37
N MET A 50 3.34 -8.20 1.21
CA MET A 50 2.14 -8.97 1.55
C MET A 50 1.41 -9.56 0.33
N ASN A 51 2.16 -9.92 -0.72
CA ASN A 51 1.66 -10.39 -2.01
C ASN A 51 1.78 -11.91 -2.20
N GLU A 52 2.02 -12.66 -1.12
CA GLU A 52 2.23 -14.10 -1.13
C GLU A 52 0.99 -14.84 -1.68
N SER A 53 1.24 -15.96 -2.34
CA SER A 53 0.18 -16.79 -2.90
C SER A 53 -0.70 -17.41 -1.81
N ALA A 54 -1.94 -17.75 -2.17
CA ALA A 54 -2.84 -18.50 -1.31
C ALA A 54 -2.14 -19.78 -0.77
N GLY A 55 -2.31 -20.04 0.53
CA GLY A 55 -1.67 -21.18 1.21
C GLY A 55 -0.25 -20.94 1.71
N SER A 56 0.39 -19.79 1.41
CA SER A 56 1.69 -19.45 2.00
C SER A 56 1.63 -19.46 3.53
N THR A 57 2.72 -19.86 4.18
CA THR A 57 2.90 -19.78 5.64
C THR A 57 4.02 -18.84 6.03
N VAL A 58 4.65 -18.21 5.05
CA VAL A 58 5.77 -17.28 5.23
C VAL A 58 5.29 -15.88 4.91
N LEU A 59 5.64 -14.93 5.78
CA LEU A 59 5.59 -13.50 5.47
C LEU A 59 7.00 -13.12 4.97
N VAL A 60 7.11 -12.70 3.72
CA VAL A 60 8.39 -12.42 3.07
C VAL A 60 8.76 -10.96 3.28
N ASP A 61 9.97 -10.74 3.79
CA ASP A 61 10.64 -9.44 3.77
C ASP A 61 11.43 -9.31 2.46
N SER A 62 10.92 -8.49 1.52
CA SER A 62 11.60 -8.13 0.28
C SER A 62 12.65 -7.03 0.47
N GLY A 63 12.77 -6.50 1.69
CA GLY A 63 13.77 -5.53 2.09
C GLY A 63 15.19 -6.11 2.22
N PRO A 64 16.18 -5.27 2.55
CA PRO A 64 17.59 -5.65 2.52
C PRO A 64 18.02 -6.64 3.59
N ASN A 65 17.23 -6.82 4.66
CA ASN A 65 17.61 -7.65 5.81
C ASN A 65 16.94 -9.03 5.83
N HIS A 66 15.99 -9.28 4.92
CA HIS A 66 15.30 -10.58 4.77
C HIS A 66 14.75 -11.15 6.09
N LEU A 67 14.15 -10.29 6.90
CA LEU A 67 13.54 -10.58 8.20
C LEU A 67 12.18 -11.29 8.01
N ASN A 68 12.21 -12.45 7.34
CA ASN A 68 11.02 -13.21 7.04
C ASN A 68 10.26 -13.57 8.33
N GLY A 69 8.96 -13.35 8.29
CA GLY A 69 8.02 -13.74 9.32
C GLY A 69 7.30 -15.04 9.00
N SER A 70 6.36 -15.36 9.88
CA SER A 70 5.36 -16.39 9.69
C SER A 70 4.01 -15.75 9.42
N SER A 71 3.23 -16.37 8.54
CA SER A 71 1.84 -15.99 8.32
C SER A 71 0.91 -17.03 8.92
N GLY A 72 0.04 -16.59 9.82
CA GLY A 72 -0.92 -17.45 10.47
C GLY A 72 -1.84 -18.17 9.47
N PRO A 73 -2.26 -19.42 9.77
CA PRO A 73 -3.09 -20.19 8.86
C PRO A 73 -4.49 -19.58 8.67
N ASN A 74 -4.96 -18.74 9.59
CA ASN A 74 -6.26 -18.07 9.48
C ASN A 74 -6.21 -16.75 8.70
N ASN A 75 -5.03 -16.35 8.22
CA ASN A 75 -4.89 -15.25 7.27
C ASN A 75 -5.16 -15.76 5.86
N THR A 76 -5.96 -15.00 5.10
CA THR A 76 -6.17 -15.28 3.68
C THR A 76 -5.16 -14.48 2.87
N LYS A 77 -4.35 -15.16 2.05
CA LYS A 77 -3.28 -14.58 1.24
C LYS A 77 -3.68 -14.59 -0.23
N GLY A 78 -3.01 -13.78 -1.05
CA GLY A 78 -3.31 -13.65 -2.47
C GLY A 78 -4.64 -12.96 -2.77
N VAL A 79 -5.14 -12.10 -1.87
CA VAL A 79 -6.42 -11.40 -2.04
C VAL A 79 -6.21 -10.12 -2.84
N THR A 80 -7.00 -9.91 -3.88
CA THR A 80 -6.93 -8.66 -4.68
C THR A 80 -7.80 -7.54 -4.08
N PHE A 81 -7.22 -6.36 -3.92
CA PHE A 81 -7.86 -5.12 -3.48
C PHE A 81 -7.45 -3.98 -4.43
N ASP A 82 -8.41 -3.47 -5.23
CA ASP A 82 -8.19 -2.40 -6.23
C ASP A 82 -6.92 -2.62 -7.09
N GLY A 83 -6.75 -3.84 -7.61
CA GLY A 83 -5.62 -4.21 -8.46
C GLY A 83 -4.32 -4.54 -7.72
N ALA A 84 -4.23 -4.36 -6.40
CA ALA A 84 -3.11 -4.81 -5.58
C ALA A 84 -3.40 -6.17 -4.92
N THR A 85 -2.38 -6.98 -4.68
CA THR A 85 -2.50 -8.23 -3.91
C THR A 85 -2.11 -7.96 -2.47
N GLY A 86 -2.84 -8.55 -1.51
CA GLY A 86 -2.63 -8.34 -0.08
C GLY A 86 -3.09 -9.52 0.76
N HIS A 87 -2.81 -9.45 2.05
CA HIS A 87 -3.38 -10.33 3.06
C HIS A 87 -4.73 -9.79 3.56
N ARG A 88 -5.64 -10.70 3.91
CA ARG A 88 -6.89 -10.40 4.62
C ARG A 88 -6.89 -11.09 5.97
N PHE A 89 -7.02 -10.28 7.01
CA PHE A 89 -7.09 -10.71 8.41
C PHE A 89 -8.55 -10.85 8.85
N LYS A 90 -8.83 -11.84 9.70
CA LYS A 90 -10.21 -12.29 9.95
C LYS A 90 -11.16 -11.32 10.66
N ASP A 91 -10.82 -10.16 11.21
CA ASP A 91 -11.60 -9.48 12.27
C ASP A 91 -11.97 -10.37 13.49
N ARG A 92 -11.73 -9.84 14.68
CA ARG A 92 -12.04 -10.52 15.93
C ARG A 92 -12.08 -9.53 17.07
N SER A 93 -13.04 -9.72 17.98
CA SER A 93 -13.06 -8.93 19.21
C SER A 93 -11.78 -9.16 20.03
N PRO A 94 -11.11 -8.10 20.52
CA PRO A 94 -9.93 -8.22 21.37
C PRO A 94 -10.23 -8.90 22.71
N THR A 95 -11.49 -8.92 23.15
CA THR A 95 -11.92 -9.55 24.40
C THR A 95 -12.43 -10.98 24.22
N ALA A 96 -12.49 -11.49 22.98
CA ALA A 96 -12.96 -12.84 22.73
C ALA A 96 -11.92 -13.87 23.17
N LEU A 97 -12.31 -14.79 24.05
CA LEU A 97 -11.48 -15.93 24.47
C LEU A 97 -11.76 -17.19 23.64
N PRO A 98 -10.78 -18.10 23.46
CA PRO A 98 -9.35 -17.97 23.81
C PRO A 98 -8.60 -17.04 22.85
N ALA A 99 -7.38 -16.60 23.12
CA ALA A 99 -6.57 -15.88 22.12
C ALA A 99 -6.44 -16.70 20.80
N GLU A 100 -6.35 -16.04 19.65
CA GLU A 100 -6.24 -16.68 18.32
C GLU A 100 -5.02 -16.08 17.61
N PRO A 101 -3.80 -16.45 17.99
CA PRO A 101 -2.58 -15.97 17.33
C PRO A 101 -2.48 -16.42 15.86
N GLU A 102 -3.21 -17.45 15.46
CA GLU A 102 -3.23 -18.01 14.10
C GLU A 102 -3.77 -17.04 13.03
N ARG A 103 -4.30 -15.88 13.45
CA ARG A 103 -4.76 -14.78 12.59
C ARG A 103 -3.74 -13.65 12.43
N LEU A 104 -2.50 -13.85 12.88
CA LEU A 104 -1.47 -12.83 12.86
C LEU A 104 -0.40 -13.20 11.84
N ASP A 105 0.13 -12.19 11.17
CA ASP A 105 1.47 -12.30 10.61
C ASP A 105 2.45 -11.87 11.70
N THR A 106 3.48 -12.67 11.95
CA THR A 106 4.42 -12.48 13.06
C THR A 106 5.84 -12.49 12.54
N VAL A 107 6.58 -11.43 12.83
CA VAL A 107 8.02 -11.34 12.56
C VAL A 107 8.75 -11.72 13.86
N PRO A 108 9.74 -12.63 13.81
CA PRO A 108 10.57 -12.94 14.97
C PRO A 108 11.30 -11.72 15.51
N GLU A 109 11.60 -11.73 16.80
CA GLU A 109 12.40 -10.66 17.42
C GLU A 109 13.79 -10.57 16.77
N ASN A 110 14.24 -9.35 16.51
CA ASN A 110 15.55 -9.04 15.97
C ASN A 110 15.95 -7.61 16.34
N ASP A 111 17.16 -7.44 16.88
CA ASP A 111 17.69 -6.14 17.33
C ASP A 111 17.67 -5.05 16.24
N ILE A 112 17.71 -5.42 14.94
CA ILE A 112 17.65 -4.44 13.86
C ILE A 112 16.27 -3.77 13.72
N LEU A 113 15.22 -4.40 14.27
CA LEU A 113 13.86 -3.85 14.34
C LEU A 113 13.68 -2.92 15.54
N ASP A 114 14.71 -2.75 16.37
CA ASP A 114 14.71 -1.89 17.54
C ASP A 114 15.48 -0.60 17.25
N PRO A 115 14.79 0.53 17.01
CA PRO A 115 15.44 1.78 16.66
C PRO A 115 16.24 2.39 17.83
N GLY A 116 16.10 1.85 19.05
CA GLY A 116 16.72 2.40 20.25
C GLY A 116 16.26 3.84 20.49
N THR A 117 17.17 4.79 20.33
CA THR A 117 16.89 6.24 20.44
C THR A 117 16.82 6.96 19.09
N ALA A 118 16.96 6.23 17.98
CA ALA A 118 16.87 6.82 16.65
C ALA A 118 15.42 7.13 16.29
N ASP A 119 15.23 8.16 15.46
CA ASP A 119 13.94 8.41 14.82
C ASP A 119 13.62 7.25 13.87
N PHE A 120 12.36 6.84 13.85
CA PHE A 120 11.88 5.78 12.97
C PHE A 120 10.48 6.11 12.47
N ALA A 121 10.12 5.49 11.35
CA ALA A 121 8.78 5.51 10.81
C ALA A 121 8.41 4.13 10.27
N PHE A 122 7.12 3.82 10.28
CA PHE A 122 6.57 2.73 9.48
C PHE A 122 5.47 3.28 8.60
N SER A 123 5.34 2.72 7.40
CA SER A 123 4.28 3.05 6.45
C SER A 123 3.47 1.78 6.17
N VAL A 124 2.14 1.91 6.20
CA VAL A 124 1.23 0.79 5.95
C VAL A 124 0.17 1.22 4.96
N ARG A 125 -0.05 0.40 3.93
CA ARG A 125 -1.22 0.48 3.08
C ARG A 125 -2.22 -0.57 3.54
N TYR A 126 -3.39 -0.13 4.01
CA TYR A 126 -4.44 -1.04 4.48
C TYR A 126 -5.82 -0.59 4.00
N ARG A 127 -6.79 -1.52 4.08
CA ARG A 127 -8.22 -1.25 3.88
C ARG A 127 -9.00 -1.95 4.97
N THR A 128 -9.96 -1.27 5.56
CA THR A 128 -10.83 -1.85 6.57
C THR A 128 -12.21 -1.20 6.54
N THR A 129 -13.21 -1.94 7.01
CA THR A 129 -14.55 -1.41 7.34
C THR A 129 -14.78 -1.39 8.85
N LYS A 130 -13.73 -1.67 9.64
CA LYS A 130 -13.76 -1.72 11.09
C LYS A 130 -13.33 -0.37 11.65
N GLN A 131 -13.82 -0.06 12.83
CA GLN A 131 -13.58 1.22 13.54
C GLN A 131 -12.79 1.03 14.84
N PHE A 132 -12.23 -0.16 15.06
CA PHE A 132 -11.45 -0.49 16.24
C PHE A 132 -10.53 -1.68 15.96
N GLY A 133 -9.33 -1.67 16.53
CA GLY A 133 -8.38 -2.78 16.54
C GLY A 133 -6.93 -2.33 16.33
N ASN A 134 -6.00 -3.21 16.68
CA ASN A 134 -4.57 -3.02 16.39
C ASN A 134 -4.30 -3.47 14.93
N ILE A 135 -3.59 -2.64 14.18
CA ILE A 135 -3.17 -2.90 12.79
C ILE A 135 -1.74 -3.44 12.79
N VAL A 136 -0.83 -2.74 13.47
CA VAL A 136 0.57 -3.15 13.66
C VAL A 136 0.93 -2.97 15.13
N GLN A 137 1.76 -3.85 15.67
CA GLN A 137 2.23 -3.73 17.04
C GLN A 137 3.60 -4.39 17.22
N LYS A 138 4.51 -3.72 17.93
CA LYS A 138 5.72 -4.32 18.50
C LYS A 138 5.76 -4.04 20.00
N GLY A 139 6.10 -5.06 20.78
CA GLY A 139 6.06 -5.01 22.24
C GLY A 139 4.64 -4.90 22.79
N GLN A 140 4.54 -4.77 24.11
CA GLN A 140 3.32 -4.49 24.87
C GLN A 140 3.64 -3.48 25.98
N ASN A 141 2.59 -2.99 26.65
CA ASN A 141 2.78 -2.22 27.88
C ASN A 141 3.65 -3.06 28.83
N THR A 142 4.74 -2.50 29.35
CA THR A 142 5.82 -3.14 30.15
C THR A 142 6.95 -3.87 29.41
N THR A 143 6.95 -3.93 28.08
CA THR A 143 8.12 -4.46 27.33
C THR A 143 9.35 -3.56 27.56
N ILE A 144 10.47 -4.17 27.94
CA ILE A 144 11.77 -3.49 28.05
C ILE A 144 12.17 -3.03 26.64
N GLY A 145 12.55 -1.76 26.48
CA GLY A 145 12.77 -1.14 25.15
C GLY A 145 11.55 -0.39 24.61
N GLY A 146 10.39 -0.52 25.26
CA GLY A 146 9.16 0.17 24.90
C GLY A 146 8.25 -0.64 23.98
N TYR A 147 7.26 0.05 23.43
CA TYR A 147 6.32 -0.53 22.46
C TYR A 147 5.84 0.57 21.52
N TYR A 148 5.40 0.16 20.33
CA TYR A 148 4.63 1.02 19.44
C TYR A 148 3.46 0.23 18.88
N LYS A 149 2.42 0.96 18.49
CA LYS A 149 1.21 0.37 17.94
C LYS A 149 0.62 1.32 16.93
N LEU A 150 0.17 0.81 15.79
CA LEU A 150 -0.83 1.48 14.97
C LEU A 150 -2.19 0.87 15.30
N GLU A 151 -3.11 1.69 15.80
CA GLU A 151 -4.48 1.29 16.11
C GLU A 151 -5.50 2.21 15.45
N LEU A 152 -6.75 1.79 15.48
CA LEU A 152 -7.83 2.46 14.77
C LEU A 152 -9.01 2.84 15.68
N PRO A 153 -8.83 3.63 16.75
CA PRO A 153 -9.95 4.08 17.56
C PRO A 153 -10.90 4.95 16.72
N PHE A 154 -12.20 4.67 16.81
CA PHE A 154 -13.25 5.41 16.08
C PHE A 154 -13.08 5.47 14.55
N GLY A 155 -12.30 4.56 13.96
CA GLY A 155 -12.04 4.55 12.52
C GLY A 155 -10.89 5.45 12.08
N GLU A 156 -10.17 6.08 13.00
CA GLU A 156 -9.06 6.99 12.72
C GLU A 156 -7.73 6.35 13.12
N PRO A 157 -6.68 6.36 12.27
CA PRO A 157 -5.37 5.79 12.63
C PRO A 157 -4.72 6.60 13.77
N HIS A 158 -4.27 5.90 14.80
CA HIS A 158 -3.54 6.42 15.94
C HIS A 158 -2.27 5.62 16.20
N CYS A 159 -1.20 6.32 16.59
CA CYS A 159 0.05 5.73 17.06
C CYS A 159 0.35 6.14 18.51
#